data_AF-A0A3N5KFY1-F1
#
_entry.id   AF-A0A3N5KFY1-F1
#
_cell.length_a   1.000
_cell.length_b   1.000
_cell.length_c   1.000
_cell.angle_alpha   90.00
_cell.angle_beta   90.00
_cell.angle_gamma   90.00
#
_symmetry.space_group_name_H-M   'P 1'
#
loop_
_entity.id
_entity.type
_entity.pdbx_description
1 polymer ?
#
loop_
_entity_poly.entity_id
_entity_poly.type
_entity_poly.pdbx_seq_one_letter_code
_entity_poly.pdbx_strand_id
1 'polypeptide(L)'
;MRIIFFWMDFLILAAIVGLFSVFVPGCSNTSYLAQGEKLYTGADVNIEEKESIPDKSTLRSQLELLDKPEPNGKLLGLFRFKLWLYNIGFFKETFGEPPVLLQSVAPDRIVARMRTLLDNKGYFWSDVQYKI
;
A
#
# COMPACT_ATOMS: atom_id res chain seq x y z
N MET A 1 34.11 22.61 -35.02
CA MET A 1 32.72 23.13 -34.96
C MET A 1 31.68 22.09 -34.55
N ARG A 2 31.74 20.84 -35.02
CA ARG A 2 30.75 19.78 -34.68
C ARG A 2 30.75 19.33 -33.21
N ILE A 3 31.89 19.36 -32.53
CA ILE A 3 32.01 18.93 -31.11
C ILE A 3 31.37 19.96 -30.17
N ILE A 4 31.57 21.27 -30.42
CA ILE A 4 30.99 22.34 -29.59
C ILE A 4 29.46 22.34 -29.70
N PHE A 5 28.92 22.12 -30.90
CA PHE A 5 27.48 21.94 -31.11
C PHE A 5 26.94 20.72 -30.35
N PHE A 6 27.63 19.57 -30.42
CA PHE A 6 27.21 18.35 -29.71
C PHE A 6 27.15 18.53 -28.18
N TRP A 7 28.12 19.23 -27.58
CA TRP A 7 28.12 19.52 -26.14
C TRP A 7 27.03 20.54 -25.75
N MET A 8 26.76 21.50 -26.63
CA MET A 8 25.71 22.50 -26.41
C MET A 8 24.31 21.88 -26.52
N ASP A 9 24.08 21.00 -27.48
CA ASP A 9 22.83 20.24 -27.62
C ASP A 9 22.58 19.32 -26.41
N PHE A 10 23.64 18.67 -25.91
CA PHE A 10 23.55 17.81 -24.72
C PHE A 10 23.21 18.61 -23.45
N LEU A 11 23.79 19.80 -23.28
CA LEU A 11 23.48 20.71 -22.17
C LEU A 11 22.05 21.27 -22.25
N ILE A 12 21.58 21.60 -23.46
CA ILE A 12 20.20 22.07 -23.68
C ILE A 12 19.19 20.96 -23.39
N LEU A 13 19.45 19.73 -23.85
CA LEU A 13 18.60 18.58 -23.55
C LEU A 13 18.57 18.27 -22.06
N ALA A 14 19.72 18.30 -21.38
CA ALA A 14 19.80 18.10 -19.93
C ALA A 14 19.03 19.19 -19.15
N ALA A 15 19.07 20.45 -19.61
CA ALA A 15 18.31 21.55 -19.01
C ALA A 15 16.80 21.41 -19.21
N ILE A 16 16.35 20.97 -20.40
CA ILE A 16 14.92 20.71 -20.67
C ILE A 16 14.40 19.55 -19.82
N VAL A 17 15.16 18.45 -19.72
CA VAL A 17 14.80 17.30 -18.88
C VAL A 17 14.81 17.69 -17.39
N GLY A 18 15.81 18.48 -16.95
CA GLY A 18 15.88 19.02 -15.60
C GLY A 18 14.68 19.91 -15.24
N LEU A 19 14.28 20.80 -16.16
CA LEU A 19 13.14 21.70 -15.98
C LEU A 19 11.81 20.96 -15.89
N PHE A 20 11.60 19.90 -16.68
CA PHE A 20 10.39 19.07 -16.60
C PHE A 20 10.28 18.28 -15.29
N SER A 21 11.40 17.93 -14.64
CA SER A 21 11.38 17.18 -13.38
C SER A 21 10.82 17.99 -12.19
N VAL A 22 10.86 19.33 -12.27
CA VAL A 22 10.37 20.23 -11.20
C VAL A 22 8.83 20.35 -11.19
N PHE A 23 8.16 19.97 -12.29
CA PHE A 23 6.71 20.06 -12.45
C PHE A 23 5.96 18.75 -12.15
N VAL A 24 6.54 17.85 -11.36
CA VAL A 24 5.77 16.76 -10.73
C VAL A 24 5.50 17.12 -9.26
N PRO A 25 4.70 18.17 -8.94
CA PRO A 25 4.16 18.25 -7.59
C PRO A 25 3.32 16.99 -7.40
N GLY A 26 3.60 16.24 -6.34
CA GLY A 26 2.93 14.98 -6.07
C GLY A 26 1.41 15.15 -6.06
N CYS A 27 0.75 14.75 -7.14
CA CYS A 27 -0.70 14.52 -7.18
C CYS A 27 -0.99 13.39 -6.20
N SER A 28 -1.10 13.73 -4.93
CA SER A 28 -1.38 12.75 -3.89
C SER A 28 -2.83 12.31 -4.06
N ASN A 29 -3.03 11.07 -4.50
CA ASN A 29 -4.34 10.42 -4.51
C ASN A 29 -5.02 10.39 -3.14
N THR A 30 -4.29 10.63 -2.05
CA THR A 30 -4.85 10.70 -0.70
C THR A 30 -5.39 12.07 -0.33
N SER A 31 -5.18 13.11 -1.16
CA SER A 31 -5.73 14.46 -0.91
C SER A 31 -7.26 14.53 -1.02
N TYR A 32 -7.87 13.53 -1.66
CA TYR A 32 -9.33 13.38 -1.78
C TYR A 32 -9.97 12.63 -0.61
N LEU A 33 -9.17 12.10 0.33
CA LEU A 33 -9.68 11.46 1.53
C LEU A 33 -10.15 12.53 2.53
N ALA A 34 -11.17 12.21 3.33
CA ALA A 34 -11.60 13.14 4.37
C ALA A 34 -10.48 13.34 5.41
N GLN A 35 -10.52 14.47 6.11
CA GLN A 35 -9.49 14.81 7.07
C GLN A 35 -9.42 13.74 8.18
N GLY A 36 -8.26 13.07 8.29
CA GLY A 36 -8.04 11.99 9.26
C GLY A 36 -8.29 10.57 8.74
N GLU A 37 -8.77 10.40 7.50
CA GLU A 37 -8.88 9.09 6.88
C GLU A 37 -7.53 8.58 6.35
N LYS A 38 -7.32 7.27 6.47
CA LYS A 38 -6.15 6.57 5.94
C LYS A 38 -6.59 5.52 4.94
N LEU A 39 -5.92 5.47 3.80
CA LEU A 39 -6.09 4.40 2.83
C LEU A 39 -5.49 3.10 3.37
N TYR A 40 -6.20 2.00 3.22
CA TYR A 40 -5.66 0.68 3.50
C TYR A 40 -4.68 0.27 2.39
N THR A 41 -3.46 -0.12 2.79
CA THR A 41 -2.37 -0.45 1.85
C THR A 41 -1.95 -1.91 1.91
N GLY A 42 -2.72 -2.76 2.59
CA GLY A 42 -2.36 -4.13 2.91
C GLY A 42 -1.89 -4.27 4.35
N ALA A 43 -1.82 -5.51 4.80
CA ALA A 43 -1.33 -5.90 6.12
C ALA A 43 -0.21 -6.92 5.96
N ASP A 44 0.85 -6.77 6.76
CA ASP A 44 1.93 -7.74 6.90
C ASP A 44 1.84 -8.40 8.28
N VAL A 45 2.02 -9.72 8.33
CA VAL A 45 1.98 -10.50 9.57
C VAL A 45 3.40 -10.80 10.02
N ASN A 46 3.82 -10.20 11.11
CA ASN A 46 5.09 -10.51 11.76
C ASN A 46 4.85 -11.36 13.02
N ILE A 47 5.62 -12.44 13.18
CA ILE A 47 5.55 -13.34 14.35
C ILE A 47 6.85 -13.22 15.13
N GLU A 48 6.75 -12.58 16.29
CA GLU A 48 7.81 -12.53 17.29
C GLU A 48 7.64 -13.69 18.27
N GLU A 49 8.70 -14.46 18.49
CA GLU A 49 8.66 -15.66 19.32
C GLU A 49 9.74 -15.61 20.41
N LYS A 50 9.35 -15.98 21.64
CA LYS A 50 10.29 -16.15 22.76
C LYS A 50 10.80 -17.59 22.86
N GLU A 51 10.01 -18.53 22.33
CA GLU A 51 10.27 -19.96 22.29
C GLU A 51 10.05 -20.48 20.87
N SER A 52 10.61 -21.65 20.54
CA SER A 52 10.49 -22.22 19.20
C SER A 52 9.04 -22.59 18.90
N ILE A 53 8.50 -22.06 17.80
CA ILE A 53 7.14 -22.37 17.33
C ILE A 53 7.21 -23.52 16.30
N PRO A 54 6.56 -24.67 16.57
CA PRO A 54 6.43 -25.74 15.57
C PRO A 54 5.68 -25.23 14.34
N ASP A 55 6.17 -25.58 13.14
CA ASP A 55 5.54 -25.24 11.86
C ASP A 55 5.16 -23.75 11.70
N LYS A 56 6.05 -22.85 12.15
CA LYS A 56 5.88 -21.38 12.08
C LYS A 56 5.42 -20.89 10.70
N SER A 57 5.93 -21.49 9.61
CA SER A 57 5.55 -21.14 8.24
C SER A 57 4.06 -21.42 7.98
N THR A 58 3.56 -22.57 8.41
CA THR A 58 2.15 -22.96 8.29
C THR A 58 1.26 -22.04 9.14
N LEU A 59 1.70 -21.71 10.36
CA LEU A 59 0.97 -20.78 11.22
C LEU A 59 0.89 -19.38 10.59
N ARG A 60 2.01 -18.88 10.06
CA ARG A 60 2.06 -17.61 9.34
C ARG A 60 1.10 -17.59 8.17
N SER A 61 1.10 -18.62 7.33
CA SER A 61 0.17 -18.73 6.20
C SER A 61 -1.29 -18.70 6.67
N GLN A 62 -1.64 -19.39 7.76
CA GLN A 62 -3.01 -19.37 8.30
C GLN A 62 -3.42 -18.00 8.82
N LEU A 63 -2.51 -17.28 9.47
CA LEU A 63 -2.75 -15.91 9.92
C LEU A 63 -2.88 -14.93 8.74
N GLU A 64 -2.07 -15.11 7.69
CA GLU A 64 -2.11 -14.27 6.48
C GLU A 64 -3.35 -14.52 5.61
N LEU A 65 -3.94 -15.72 5.70
CA LEU A 65 -5.19 -16.11 5.03
C LEU A 65 -6.45 -15.63 5.76
N LEU A 66 -6.33 -15.10 6.99
CA LEU A 66 -7.46 -14.48 7.65
C LEU A 66 -7.94 -13.30 6.81
N ASP A 67 -9.25 -13.29 6.62
CA ASP A 67 -10.02 -12.43 5.72
C ASP A 67 -9.55 -10.97 5.72
N LYS A 68 -8.61 -10.67 4.82
CA LYS A 68 -8.02 -9.35 4.61
C LYS A 68 -8.54 -8.82 3.28
N PRO A 69 -9.15 -7.62 3.25
CA PRO A 69 -9.59 -7.04 1.99
C PRO A 69 -8.39 -6.77 1.09
N GLU A 70 -8.60 -6.77 -0.22
CA GLU A 70 -7.57 -6.37 -1.17
C GLU A 70 -7.39 -4.85 -1.13
N PRO A 71 -6.15 -4.34 -0.99
CA PRO A 71 -5.91 -2.90 -1.09
C PRO A 71 -6.07 -2.44 -2.54
N ASN A 72 -6.26 -1.13 -2.73
CA ASN A 72 -6.39 -0.57 -4.07
C ASN A 72 -5.20 -0.92 -4.98
N GLY A 73 -5.52 -1.33 -6.21
CA GLY A 73 -4.54 -1.79 -7.18
C GLY A 73 -3.45 -0.75 -7.48
N LYS A 74 -2.20 -1.21 -7.58
CA LYS A 74 -1.04 -0.40 -7.98
C LYS A 74 -0.55 -0.83 -9.36
N LEU A 75 -0.39 0.13 -10.25
CA LEU A 75 0.34 0.00 -11.50
C LEU A 75 1.84 0.25 -11.23
N LEU A 76 2.69 -0.65 -11.71
CA LEU A 76 4.16 -0.61 -11.51
C LEU A 76 4.58 -0.53 -10.03
N GLY A 77 3.77 -1.08 -9.12
CA GLY A 77 4.05 -1.11 -7.67
C GLY A 77 3.95 0.25 -6.94
N LEU A 78 3.76 1.35 -7.66
CA LEU A 78 3.81 2.71 -7.11
C LEU A 78 2.51 3.49 -7.34
N PHE A 79 1.94 3.43 -8.54
CA PHE A 79 0.87 4.35 -8.95
C PHE A 79 -0.53 3.72 -8.85
N ARG A 80 -1.42 4.30 -8.04
CA ARG A 80 -2.82 3.83 -7.92
C ARG A 80 -3.72 4.44 -9.01
N PHE A 81 -3.53 4.02 -10.26
CA PHE A 81 -4.21 4.60 -11.43
C PHE A 81 -5.74 4.55 -11.32
N LYS A 82 -6.32 3.43 -10.89
CA LYS A 82 -7.77 3.27 -10.75
C LYS A 82 -8.36 4.18 -9.67
N LEU A 83 -7.66 4.33 -8.55
CA LEU A 83 -8.07 5.26 -7.49
C LEU A 83 -7.99 6.72 -7.97
N TRP A 84 -6.96 7.06 -8.74
CA TRP A 84 -6.86 8.38 -9.35
C TRP A 84 -8.04 8.68 -10.28
N LEU A 85 -8.39 7.73 -11.17
CA LEU A 85 -9.55 7.85 -12.05
C LEU A 85 -10.86 8.04 -11.28
N TYR A 86 -11.03 7.30 -10.18
CA TYR A 86 -12.17 7.46 -9.28
C TYR A 86 -12.24 8.89 -8.71
N ASN A 87 -11.11 9.43 -8.26
CA ASN A 87 -11.03 10.74 -7.63
C ASN A 87 -11.26 11.91 -8.60
N ILE A 88 -10.78 11.80 -9.85
CA ILE A 88 -11.01 12.83 -10.88
C ILE A 88 -12.42 12.77 -11.48
N GLY A 89 -13.21 11.73 -11.16
CA GLY A 89 -14.58 11.55 -11.64
C GLY A 89 -14.72 11.11 -13.11
N PHE A 90 -13.65 11.13 -13.89
CA PHE A 90 -13.62 10.72 -15.29
C PHE A 90 -13.49 9.19 -15.40
N PHE A 91 -14.42 8.54 -16.10
CA PHE A 91 -14.53 7.07 -16.19
C PHE A 91 -14.55 6.33 -14.85
N LYS A 92 -15.00 6.99 -13.78
CA LYS A 92 -15.06 6.43 -12.42
C LYS A 92 -15.75 5.06 -12.37
N GLU A 93 -16.86 4.90 -13.10
CA GLU A 93 -17.65 3.66 -13.09
C GLU A 93 -17.07 2.56 -13.98
N THR A 94 -16.21 2.91 -14.95
CA THR A 94 -15.68 1.94 -15.92
C THR A 94 -14.29 1.45 -15.54
N PHE A 95 -13.44 2.36 -15.09
CA PHE A 95 -12.01 2.10 -14.84
C PHE A 95 -11.54 2.56 -13.45
N GLY A 96 -12.41 3.23 -12.69
CA GLY A 96 -12.12 3.68 -11.34
C GLY A 96 -12.29 2.59 -10.28
N GLU A 97 -11.66 2.78 -9.13
CA GLU A 97 -11.84 1.93 -7.96
C GLU A 97 -12.05 2.82 -6.72
N PRO A 98 -13.08 2.59 -5.90
CA PRO A 98 -13.32 3.39 -4.70
C PRO A 98 -12.18 3.23 -3.68
N PRO A 99 -11.93 4.25 -2.84
CA PRO A 99 -10.91 4.16 -1.81
C PRO A 99 -11.25 3.07 -0.78
N VAL A 100 -10.33 2.14 -0.57
CA VAL A 100 -10.44 1.18 0.54
C VAL A 100 -9.88 1.85 1.80
N LEU A 101 -10.76 2.18 2.74
CA LEU A 101 -10.39 2.92 3.95
C LEU A 101 -9.98 1.97 5.07
N LEU A 102 -8.95 2.33 5.83
CA LEU A 102 -8.53 1.55 7.00
C LEU A 102 -9.66 1.35 8.01
N GLN A 103 -10.50 2.36 8.20
CA GLN A 103 -11.67 2.26 9.09
C GLN A 103 -12.68 1.21 8.61
N SER A 104 -12.89 1.10 7.30
CA SER A 104 -13.79 0.08 6.72
C SER A 104 -13.26 -1.35 6.86
N VAL A 105 -11.94 -1.52 6.88
CA VAL A 105 -11.29 -2.82 7.10
C VAL A 105 -11.46 -3.32 8.54
N ALA A 106 -11.67 -2.41 9.49
CA ALA A 106 -11.80 -2.70 10.92
C ALA A 106 -10.70 -3.65 11.45
N PRO A 107 -9.44 -3.19 11.53
CA PRO A 107 -8.29 -4.03 11.95
C PRO A 107 -8.51 -4.75 13.28
N ASP A 108 -9.25 -4.14 14.20
CA ASP A 108 -9.60 -4.75 15.50
C ASP A 108 -10.34 -6.09 15.34
N ARG A 109 -11.20 -6.22 14.31
CA ARG A 109 -11.91 -7.48 14.01
C ARG A 109 -10.98 -8.55 13.47
N ILE A 110 -9.98 -8.16 12.67
CA ILE A 110 -8.98 -9.08 12.15
C ILE A 110 -8.10 -9.58 13.30
N VAL A 111 -7.67 -8.68 14.18
CA VAL A 111 -6.90 -9.02 15.39
C VAL A 111 -7.68 -9.97 16.31
N ALA A 112 -8.97 -9.73 16.53
CA ALA A 112 -9.80 -10.63 17.32
C ALA A 112 -9.85 -12.05 16.73
N ARG A 113 -9.99 -12.17 15.40
CA ARG A 113 -9.96 -13.49 14.72
C ARG A 113 -8.58 -14.15 14.77
N MET A 114 -7.51 -13.37 14.64
CA MET A 114 -6.13 -13.87 14.80
C MET A 114 -5.91 -14.45 16.20
N ARG A 115 -6.36 -13.75 17.25
CA ARG A 115 -6.32 -14.27 18.63
C ARG A 115 -7.11 -15.57 18.76
N THR A 116 -8.33 -15.62 18.25
CA THR A 116 -9.14 -16.86 18.29
C THR A 116 -8.46 -18.01 17.54
N LEU A 117 -7.81 -17.76 16.40
CA LEU A 117 -7.04 -18.77 15.69
C LEU A 117 -5.87 -19.29 16.52
N LEU A 118 -5.12 -18.37 17.16
CA LEU A 118 -4.00 -18.71 18.03
C LEU A 118 -4.44 -19.53 19.25
N ASP A 119 -5.53 -19.15 19.91
CA ASP A 119 -6.12 -19.89 21.03
C ASP A 119 -6.54 -21.30 20.60
N ASN A 120 -7.20 -21.44 19.45
CA ASN A 120 -7.60 -22.73 18.90
C ASN A 120 -6.39 -23.61 18.53
N LYS A 121 -5.21 -23.02 18.33
CA LYS A 121 -3.94 -23.73 18.10
C LYS A 121 -3.15 -23.99 19.39
N GLY A 122 -3.64 -23.55 20.54
CA GLY A 122 -3.02 -23.76 21.85
C GLY A 122 -2.06 -22.65 22.29
N TYR A 123 -1.99 -21.52 21.58
CA TYR A 123 -1.13 -20.38 21.92
C TYR A 123 -1.84 -19.39 22.87
N PHE A 124 -2.24 -19.86 24.05
CA PHE A 124 -3.06 -19.09 25.01
C PHE A 124 -2.38 -17.84 25.61
N TRP A 125 -1.05 -17.78 25.57
CA TRP A 125 -0.24 -16.66 26.09
C TRP A 125 0.28 -15.75 24.97
N SER A 126 -0.38 -15.78 23.81
CA SER A 126 -0.05 -14.91 22.67
C SER A 126 -0.71 -13.54 22.82
N ASP A 127 -0.03 -12.50 22.35
CA ASP A 127 -0.63 -11.18 22.17
C ASP A 127 -0.55 -10.78 20.70
N VAL A 128 -1.64 -10.18 20.22
CA VAL A 128 -1.77 -9.75 18.82
C VAL A 128 -2.06 -8.27 18.84
N GLN A 129 -1.15 -7.50 18.26
CA GLN A 129 -1.29 -6.06 18.12
C GLN A 129 -1.12 -5.67 16.66
N TYR A 130 -1.71 -4.54 16.28
CA TYR A 130 -1.51 -3.94 14.98
C TYR A 130 -0.99 -2.52 15.16
N LYS A 131 -0.21 -2.06 14.19
CA LYS A 131 0.30 -0.70 14.13
C LYS A 131 -0.07 -0.11 12.77
N ILE A 132 -0.58 1.12 12.80
CA ILE A 132 -0.99 1.90 11.62
C ILE A 132 0.15 2.81 11.17
#